data_AF-A0A945DSM1-F1
#
_entry.id   AF-A0A945DSM1-F1
#
_cell.length_a   1.000
_cell.length_b   1.000
_cell.length_c   1.000
_cell.angle_alpha   90.00
_cell.angle_beta   90.00
_cell.angle_gamma   90.00
#
_symmetry.space_group_name_H-M   'P 1'
#
loop_
_entity.id
_entity.type
_entity.pdbx_description
1 polymer ?
#
loop_
_entity_poly.entity_id
_entity_poly.type
_entity_poly.pdbx_seq_one_letter_code
_entity_poly.pdbx_strand_id
1 'polypeptide(L)' 'MSEIAEFLHHGAEQITPKILEGIHKKLPALKLEFAEIDAPKFPHLAEQLEFLADVVEDYVEEADDALPLVAVAEAA' A
#
# COMPACT_ATOMS: atom_id res chain seq x y z
N MET A 1 4.91 1.88 20.50
CA MET A 1 4.23 2.73 19.48
C MET A 1 2.74 2.55 19.69
N SER A 2 1.85 2.97 18.79
CA SER A 2 0.45 2.49 18.87
C SER A 2 0.42 0.99 18.55
N GLU A 3 -0.54 0.25 19.11
CA GLU A 3 -0.73 -1.18 18.85
C GLU A 3 -0.88 -1.47 17.34
N ILE A 4 -1.55 -0.57 16.61
CA ILE A 4 -1.73 -0.67 15.16
C ILE A 4 -0.41 -0.56 14.42
N ALA A 5 0.48 0.35 14.83
CA ALA A 5 1.80 0.48 14.20
C ALA A 5 2.67 -0.75 14.42
N GLU A 6 2.61 -1.36 15.62
CA GLU A 6 3.34 -2.59 15.91
C GLU A 6 2.78 -3.78 15.12
N PHE A 7 1.45 -3.90 15.01
CA PHE A 7 0.81 -4.90 14.17
C PHE A 7 1.23 -4.78 12.70
N LEU A 8 1.20 -3.55 12.16
CA LEU A 8 1.56 -3.27 10.78
C LEU A 8 3.03 -3.60 10.49
N HIS A 9 3.94 -3.21 11.39
CA HIS A 9 5.36 -3.52 11.28
C HIS A 9 5.63 -5.03 11.21
N HIS A 10 5.02 -5.81 12.11
CA HIS A 10 5.17 -7.28 12.09
C HIS A 10 4.54 -7.93 10.85
N GLY A 11 3.50 -7.33 10.28
CA GLY A 11 2.94 -7.75 9.00
C GLY A 11 3.94 -7.55 7.86
N ALA A 12 4.55 -6.37 7.80
CA ALA A 12 5.52 -5.98 6.78
C ALA A 12 6.78 -6.88 6.77
N GLU A 13 7.20 -7.42 7.92
CA GLU A 13 8.33 -8.36 8.02
C GLU A 13 8.15 -9.63 7.16
N GLN A 14 6.91 -10.01 6.82
CA GLN A 14 6.60 -11.18 6.02
C GLN A 14 6.49 -10.87 4.51
N ILE A 15 6.52 -9.59 4.14
CA ILE A 15 6.41 -9.16 2.75
C ILE A 15 7.77 -9.19 2.07
N THR A 16 7.79 -9.80 0.89
CA THR A 16 8.97 -9.92 0.04
C THR A 16 8.73 -9.21 -1.30
N PRO A 17 9.78 -8.83 -2.06
CA PRO A 17 9.59 -8.22 -3.38
C PRO A 17 8.67 -9.04 -4.31
N LYS A 18 8.77 -10.38 -4.27
CA LYS A 18 7.89 -11.27 -5.04
C LYS A 18 6.42 -11.20 -4.62
N ILE A 19 6.14 -10.92 -3.34
CA ILE A 19 4.77 -10.70 -2.86
C ILE A 19 4.25 -9.37 -3.41
N LEU A 20 5.08 -8.32 -3.43
CA LEU A 20 4.72 -7.01 -3.99
C LEU A 20 4.36 -7.11 -5.49
N GLU A 21 5.09 -7.89 -6.29
CA GLU A 21 4.69 -8.17 -7.69
C GLU A 21 3.30 -8.82 -7.81
N GLY A 22 2.92 -9.64 -6.81
CA GLY A 22 1.61 -10.26 -6.74
C GLY A 22 0.50 -9.29 -6.32
N ILE A 23 0.83 -8.32 -5.47
CA ILE A 23 -0.06 -7.24 -5.03
C ILE A 23 -0.28 -6.25 -6.17
N HIS A 24 0.78 -5.83 -6.85
CA HIS A 24 0.75 -4.94 -8.02
C HIS A 24 -0.28 -5.37 -9.06
N LYS A 25 -0.34 -6.67 -9.38
CA LYS A 25 -1.33 -7.24 -10.33
C LYS A 25 -2.79 -7.05 -9.90
N LYS A 26 -3.06 -6.82 -8.62
CA LYS A 26 -4.40 -6.63 -8.06
C LYS A 26 -4.74 -5.15 -7.87
N LEU A 27 -3.75 -4.26 -7.81
CA LEU A 27 -3.95 -2.84 -7.53
C LEU A 27 -4.90 -2.16 -8.52
N PRO A 28 -4.88 -2.43 -9.84
CA PRO A 28 -5.84 -1.81 -10.75
C PRO A 28 -7.31 -2.09 -10.40
N ALA A 29 -7.63 -3.33 -9.97
CA ALA A 29 -8.98 -3.67 -9.53
C ALA A 29 -9.30 -2.99 -8.19
N LEU A 30 -8.34 -2.97 -7.27
CA LEU A 30 -8.51 -2.36 -5.96
C LEU A 30 -8.71 -0.82 -6.02
N LYS A 31 -7.98 -0.14 -6.91
CA LYS A 31 -8.13 1.30 -7.16
C LYS A 31 -9.52 1.66 -7.72
N LEU A 32 -10.12 0.79 -8.53
CA LEU A 32 -11.52 0.96 -8.95
C LEU A 32 -12.48 0.91 -7.75
N GLU A 33 -12.24 -0.02 -6.81
CA GLU A 33 -13.04 -0.11 -5.57
C GLU A 33 -12.83 1.12 -4.68
N PHE A 34 -11.61 1.68 -4.61
CA PHE A 34 -11.33 2.89 -3.83
C PHE A 34 -12.13 4.10 -4.33
N ALA A 35 -12.26 4.25 -5.65
CA ALA A 35 -13.03 5.33 -6.26
C ALA A 35 -14.53 5.26 -5.94
N GLU A 36 -15.03 4.10 -5.52
CA GLU A 36 -16.43 3.88 -5.14
C GLU A 36 -16.69 4.05 -3.62
N ILE A 37 -15.65 4.32 -2.82
CA ILE A 37 -15.79 4.48 -1.37
C ILE A 37 -16.65 5.71 -1.03
N ASP A 38 -17.82 5.47 -0.44
CA ASP A 38 -18.63 6.50 0.22
C ASP A 38 -18.42 6.44 1.74
N ALA A 39 -17.44 7.20 2.22
CA ALA A 39 -17.07 7.28 3.64
C ALA A 39 -17.03 8.74 4.12
N PRO A 40 -18.19 9.41 4.32
CA PRO A 40 -18.23 10.85 4.61
C PRO A 40 -17.58 11.23 5.95
N LYS A 41 -17.39 10.29 6.87
CA LYS A 41 -16.64 10.48 8.12
C LYS A 41 -15.12 10.40 7.94
N PHE A 42 -14.67 9.88 6.80
CA PHE A 42 -13.27 9.67 6.46
C PHE A 42 -13.01 10.25 5.05
N PRO A 43 -13.07 11.58 4.90
CA PRO A 43 -13.09 12.24 3.59
C PRO A 43 -11.83 12.00 2.74
N HIS A 44 -10.72 11.57 3.36
CA HIS A 44 -9.45 11.29 2.69
C HIS A 44 -9.18 9.80 2.51
N LEU A 45 -10.12 8.91 2.86
CA LEU A 45 -9.85 7.47 2.86
C LEU A 45 -9.48 6.95 1.47
N ALA A 46 -10.22 7.34 0.44
CA ALA A 46 -9.92 6.94 -0.93
C ALA A 46 -8.52 7.42 -1.38
N GLU A 47 -8.20 8.70 -1.13
CA GLU A 47 -6.90 9.30 -1.44
C GLU A 47 -5.75 8.63 -0.67
N GLN A 48 -5.97 8.26 0.60
CA GLN A 48 -4.98 7.57 1.43
C GLN A 48 -4.71 6.15 0.92
N LEU A 49 -5.75 5.44 0.50
CA LEU A 49 -5.62 4.10 -0.06
C LEU A 49 -4.93 4.13 -1.43
N GLU A 50 -5.25 5.13 -2.25
CA GLU A 50 -4.59 5.35 -3.53
C GLU A 50 -3.10 5.67 -3.35
N PHE A 51 -2.75 6.54 -2.40
CA PHE A 51 -1.35 6.83 -2.06
C PHE A 51 -0.55 5.58 -1.66
N LEU A 52 -1.14 4.69 -0.84
CA LEU A 52 -0.46 3.45 -0.45
C LEU A 52 -0.29 2.49 -1.64
N ALA A 53 -1.28 2.42 -2.53
CA ALA A 53 -1.17 1.65 -3.77
C ALA A 53 -0.10 2.21 -4.71
N ASP A 54 0.00 3.54 -4.84
CA ASP A 54 1.01 4.21 -5.65
C ASP A 54 2.42 3.88 -5.17
N VAL A 55 2.67 3.87 -3.86
CA VAL A 55 3.98 3.49 -3.29
C VAL A 55 4.41 2.08 -3.71
N VAL A 56 3.46 1.14 -3.78
CA VAL A 56 3.74 -0.24 -4.21
C VAL A 56 3.91 -0.31 -5.73
N GLU A 57 3.12 0.43 -6.51
CA GLU A 57 3.28 0.55 -7.96
C GLU A 57 4.64 1.12 -8.33
N ASP A 58 5.01 2.27 -7.77
CA ASP A 58 6.26 2.96 -8.06
C ASP A 58 7.48 2.10 -7.73
N TYR A 59 7.42 1.32 -6.64
CA TYR A 59 8.49 0.39 -6.29
C TYR A 59 8.60 -0.78 -7.28
N VAL A 60 7.48 -1.42 -7.63
CA VAL A 60 7.48 -2.59 -8.53
C VAL A 60 7.81 -2.19 -9.98
N GLU A 61 7.47 -0.97 -10.37
CA GLU A 61 7.76 -0.40 -11.69
C GLU A 61 9.15 0.26 -11.80
N GLU A 62 9.94 0.21 -10.72
CA GLU A 62 11.27 0.83 -10.63
C GLU A 62 11.24 2.37 -10.89
N ALA A 63 10.12 3.02 -10.59
CA ALA A 63 9.93 4.46 -10.73
C ALA A 63 10.48 5.27 -9.55
N ASP A 64 10.56 4.65 -8.35
CA ASP A 64 11.23 5.21 -7.17
C ASP A 64 12.09 4.13 -6.48
N ASP A 65 13.38 4.10 -6.83
CA ASP A 65 14.38 3.17 -6.30
C ASP A 65 14.98 3.63 -4.96
N ALA A 66 14.61 4.81 -4.46
CA ALA A 66 15.12 5.37 -3.22
C ALA A 66 14.31 4.90 -1.99
N LEU A 67 13.10 4.37 -2.20
CA LEU A 67 12.24 3.90 -1.12
C LEU A 67 12.80 2.63 -0.44
N PRO A 68 12.99 2.65 0.89
CA PRO A 68 13.36 1.45 1.63
C PRO A 68 12.27 0.38 1.49
N LEU A 69 12.65 -0.87 1.25
CA LEU A 69 11.70 -1.99 1.12
C LEU A 69 10.74 -2.09 2.32
N VAL A 70 11.18 -1.75 3.54
CA VAL A 70 10.31 -1.75 4.72
C VAL A 70 9.15 -0.76 4.60
N ALA A 71 9.38 0.43 4.03
CA ALA A 71 8.33 1.43 3.84
C ALA A 71 7.31 0.98 2.78
N VAL A 72 7.79 0.33 1.71
CA VAL A 72 6.92 -0.23 0.66
C VAL A 72 6.13 -1.42 1.20
N ALA A 73 6.75 -2.27 2.00
CA ALA A 73 6.10 -3.39 2.66
C ALA A 73 5.02 -2.93 3.67
N GLU A 74 5.25 -1.81 4.37
CA GLU A 74 4.26 -1.22 5.26
C GLU A 74 3.09 -0.55 4.53
N ALA A 75 3.25 -0.24 3.23
CA ALA A 75 2.19 0.28 2.37
C ALA A 75 1.31 -0.82 1.73
N ALA A 76 1.77 -2.07 1.72
CA ALA A 76 1.18 -3.19 1.00
C ALA A 76 0.19 -4.03 1.84
#